data_AF-A0A9X3JWJ0-F1
#
_entry.id   AF-A0A9X3JWJ0-F1
#
_cell.length_a   1.000
_cell.length_b   1.000
_cell.length_c   1.000
_cell.angle_alpha   90.00
_cell.angle_beta   90.00
_cell.angle_gamma   90.00
#
_symmetry.space_group_name_H-M   'P 1'
#
loop_
_entity.id
_entity.type
_entity.pdbx_description
1 polymer ?
#
loop_
_entity_poly.entity_id
_entity_poly.type
_entity_poly.pdbx_seq_one_letter_code
_entity_poly.pdbx_strand_id
1 'polypeptide(L)'
;MVRTGTRWCAWLGVCLLILCAALNVGDIASRPIVSLNVVGMVDVTQLLVMACAFLCIPYTFAREAHVDVDFVVNHLSARLRAGLMALWNLCGVFFMGMVTWYAGVAAWQAQANGDTSNTIAIPMTWYWGPLLFGCGLSVVVCLLLSVSYLMCACKPAA
;
A
#
# COMPACT_ATOMS: atom_id res chain seq x y z
N MET A 1 -12.80 0.91 13.99
CA MET A 1 -11.50 0.29 14.34
C MET A 1 -10.57 0.14 13.14
N VAL A 2 -10.98 -0.50 12.05
CA VAL A 2 -10.14 -0.69 10.83
C VAL A 2 -9.59 0.63 10.28
N ARG A 3 -10.43 1.67 10.23
CA ARG A 3 -10.04 3.02 9.79
C ARG A 3 -9.02 3.71 10.71
N THR A 4 -8.94 3.32 11.99
CA THR A 4 -7.92 3.84 12.92
C THR A 4 -6.61 3.09 12.74
N GLY A 5 -6.66 1.76 12.56
CA GLY A 5 -5.48 0.93 12.30
C GLY A 5 -4.74 1.33 11.03
N THR A 6 -5.47 1.47 9.91
CA THR A 6 -4.86 1.89 8.63
C THR A 6 -4.27 3.29 8.67
N ARG A 7 -4.82 4.20 9.49
CA ARG A 7 -4.24 5.54 9.72
C ARG A 7 -2.87 5.48 10.36
N TRP A 8 -2.68 4.60 11.36
CA TRP A 8 -1.37 4.44 11.99
C TRP A 8 -0.34 3.90 11.00
N CYS A 9 -0.72 2.93 10.17
CA CYS A 9 0.14 2.44 9.08
C CYS A 9 0.51 3.57 8.11
N ALA A 10 -0.45 4.41 7.70
CA ALA A 10 -0.18 5.53 6.82
C ALA A 10 0.75 6.58 7.46
N TRP A 11 0.56 6.90 8.75
CA TRP A 11 1.48 7.79 9.47
C TRP A 11 2.90 7.23 9.52
N LEU A 12 3.05 5.93 9.79
CA LEU A 12 4.36 5.27 9.73
C LEU A 12 4.95 5.36 8.32
N GLY A 13 4.17 5.11 7.28
CA GLY A 13 4.62 5.24 5.88
C GLY A 13 5.10 6.66 5.55
N VAL A 14 4.34 7.68 5.95
CA VAL A 14 4.73 9.09 5.76
C VAL A 14 6.00 9.43 6.53
N CYS A 15 6.15 8.95 7.77
CA CYS A 15 7.39 9.13 8.54
C CYS A 15 8.60 8.50 7.83
N LEU A 16 8.44 7.31 7.24
CA LEU A 16 9.50 6.66 6.46
C LEU A 16 9.86 7.46 5.20
N LEU A 17 8.87 8.09 4.55
CA LEU A 17 9.11 8.95 3.39
C LEU A 17 9.86 10.23 3.77
N ILE A 18 9.50 10.86 4.89
CA ILE A 18 10.20 12.03 5.41
C ILE A 18 11.65 11.66 5.76
N LEU A 19 11.85 10.53 6.43
CA LEU A 19 13.19 10.01 6.71
C LEU A 19 13.97 9.77 5.41
N CYS A 20 13.34 9.13 4.41
CA CYS A 20 13.96 8.89 3.11
C CYS A 20 14.39 10.19 2.43
N ALA A 21 13.52 11.22 2.43
CA ALA A 21 13.82 12.53 1.89
C ALA A 21 14.97 13.20 2.65
N ALA A 22 14.94 13.16 3.98
CA ALA A 22 15.99 13.73 4.83
C ALA A 22 17.36 13.07 4.59
N LEU A 23 17.39 11.73 4.46
CA LEU A 23 18.62 11.00 4.16
C LEU A 23 19.17 11.34 2.77
N ASN A 24 18.30 11.45 1.75
CA ASN A 24 18.72 11.82 0.39
C ASN A 24 19.21 13.27 0.32
N VAL A 25 18.53 14.20 1.00
CA VAL A 25 18.97 15.59 1.08
C VAL A 25 20.29 15.69 1.84
N GLY A 26 20.44 14.95 2.94
CA GLY A 26 21.68 14.88 3.71
C GLY A 26 22.84 14.33 2.89
N ASP A 27 22.62 13.25 2.13
CA ASP A 27 23.62 12.71 1.19
C ASP A 27 24.10 13.80 0.22
N ILE A 28 23.17 14.44 -0.49
CA ILE A 28 23.50 15.48 -1.48
C ILE A 28 24.20 16.67 -0.81
N ALA A 29 23.73 17.12 0.35
CA ALA A 29 24.28 18.26 1.07
C ALA A 29 25.67 17.99 1.66
N SER A 30 26.01 16.73 1.94
CA SER A 30 27.31 16.33 2.49
C SER A 30 28.42 16.22 1.43
N ARG A 31 28.07 16.03 0.15
CA ARG A 31 29.01 15.90 -0.99
C ARG A 31 30.09 17.00 -1.12
N PRO A 32 29.82 18.30 -0.82
CA PRO A 32 30.85 19.33 -0.91
C PRO A 32 31.83 19.31 0.27
N ILE A 33 31.44 18.73 1.41
CA ILE A 33 32.23 18.72 2.65
C ILE A 33 33.02 17.42 2.76
N VAL A 34 32.38 16.32 2.41
CA VAL A 34 32.92 14.97 2.42
C VAL A 34 32.77 14.46 0.98
N SER A 35 33.86 14.42 0.23
CA SER A 35 33.89 13.95 -1.17
C SER A 35 33.67 12.44 -1.33
N LEU A 36 33.01 11.80 -0.35
CA LEU A 36 32.66 10.38 -0.35
C LEU A 36 31.17 10.27 -0.68
N ASN A 37 30.86 9.48 -1.71
CA ASN A 37 29.50 9.08 -2.02
C ASN A 37 29.04 8.08 -0.95
N VAL A 38 27.90 8.29 -0.30
CA VAL A 38 27.43 7.37 0.74
C VAL A 38 26.99 6.07 0.08
N VAL A 39 27.84 5.04 0.20
CA VAL A 39 27.59 3.70 -0.33
C VAL A 39 26.36 3.10 0.35
N GLY A 40 25.40 2.61 -0.44
CA GLY A 40 24.17 1.98 0.06
C GLY A 40 22.94 2.88 0.14
N MET A 41 23.06 4.17 -0.20
CA MET A 41 21.93 5.10 -0.19
C MET A 41 20.78 4.69 -1.11
N VAL A 42 21.09 4.09 -2.27
CA VAL A 42 20.08 3.59 -3.21
C VAL A 42 19.27 2.46 -2.57
N ASP A 43 19.95 1.48 -1.97
CA ASP A 43 19.31 0.32 -1.35
C ASP A 43 18.38 0.74 -0.19
N VAL A 44 18.84 1.67 0.67
CA VAL A 44 18.05 2.21 1.79
C VAL A 44 16.86 3.02 1.27
N THR A 45 17.07 3.88 0.29
CA THR A 45 16.01 4.69 -0.34
C THR A 45 14.94 3.78 -0.94
N GLN A 46 15.33 2.75 -1.67
CA GLN A 46 14.40 1.78 -2.25
C GLN A 46 13.58 1.07 -1.17
N LEU A 47 14.21 0.65 -0.06
CA LEU A 47 13.53 0.01 1.05
C LEU A 47 12.48 0.94 1.69
N LEU A 48 12.87 2.18 1.99
CA LEU A 48 12.01 3.16 2.64
C LEU A 48 10.84 3.56 1.74
N VAL A 49 11.08 3.76 0.43
CA VAL A 49 10.03 4.09 -0.53
C VAL A 49 9.06 2.93 -0.70
N MET A 50 9.54 1.69 -0.83
CA MET A 50 8.68 0.51 -0.87
C MET A 50 7.82 0.41 0.39
N ALA A 51 8.45 0.49 1.57
CA ALA A 51 7.75 0.41 2.83
C ALA A 51 6.68 1.50 2.96
N CYS A 52 7.02 2.76 2.65
CA CYS A 52 6.07 3.85 2.64
C CYS A 52 4.87 3.57 1.73
N ALA A 53 5.13 3.21 0.47
CA ALA A 53 4.07 3.02 -0.52
C ALA A 53 3.06 1.98 -0.04
N PHE A 54 3.53 0.79 0.36
CA PHE A 54 2.66 -0.30 0.76
C PHE A 54 1.97 -0.09 2.11
N LEU A 55 2.57 0.67 3.04
CA LEU A 55 1.91 1.03 4.29
C LEU A 55 0.78 2.07 4.11
N CYS A 56 0.87 2.91 3.08
CA CYS A 56 -0.13 3.95 2.79
C CYS A 56 -1.34 3.44 1.99
N ILE A 57 -1.16 2.44 1.12
CA ILE A 57 -2.21 1.89 0.25
C ILE A 57 -3.47 1.41 1.01
N PRO A 58 -3.40 0.67 2.13
CA PRO A 58 -4.59 0.25 2.87
C PRO A 58 -5.47 1.42 3.32
N TYR A 59 -4.85 2.56 3.64
CA TYR A 59 -5.56 3.74 4.08
C TYR A 59 -6.27 4.46 2.92
N THR A 60 -5.71 4.44 1.71
CA THR A 60 -6.38 5.01 0.54
C THR A 60 -7.61 4.20 0.15
N PHE A 61 -7.54 2.86 0.21
CA PHE A 61 -8.71 1.99 0.07
C PHE A 61 -9.75 2.26 1.15
N ALA A 62 -9.34 2.39 2.41
CA ALA A 62 -10.26 2.67 3.53
C ALA A 62 -10.93 4.06 3.46
N ARG A 63 -10.34 5.01 2.72
CA ARG A 63 -10.92 6.33 2.46
C ARG A 63 -11.76 6.38 1.19
N GLU A 64 -11.78 5.31 0.41
CA GLU A 64 -12.41 5.27 -0.92
C GLU A 64 -11.98 6.45 -1.78
N ALA A 65 -10.70 6.83 -1.70
CA ALA A 65 -10.15 7.95 -2.45
C ALA A 65 -9.96 7.61 -3.95
N HIS A 66 -10.75 6.69 -4.49
CA HIS A 66 -10.80 6.42 -5.92
C HIS A 66 -11.48 7.60 -6.61
N VAL A 67 -11.08 7.86 -7.87
CA VAL A 67 -11.67 8.93 -8.65
C VAL A 67 -13.08 8.51 -9.06
N ASP A 68 -14.07 8.87 -8.26
CA ASP A 68 -15.48 8.69 -8.58
C ASP A 68 -15.94 9.80 -9.53
N VAL A 69 -16.63 9.43 -10.60
CA VAL A 69 -17.31 10.40 -11.46
C VAL A 69 -18.65 10.74 -10.81
N ASP A 70 -18.62 11.67 -9.86
CA ASP A 70 -19.78 12.10 -9.06
C ASP A 70 -21.01 12.45 -9.93
N PHE A 71 -20.79 12.94 -11.15
CA PHE A 71 -21.86 13.28 -12.10
C PHE A 71 -22.71 12.06 -12.50
N VAL A 72 -22.07 10.90 -12.71
CA VAL A 72 -22.77 9.67 -13.10
C VAL A 72 -23.35 8.99 -11.86
N VAL A 73 -22.56 8.90 -10.78
CA VAL A 73 -22.91 8.18 -9.54
C VAL A 73 -24.14 8.77 -8.84
N ASN A 74 -24.31 10.10 -8.87
CA ASN A 74 -25.43 10.78 -8.22
C ASN A 74 -26.77 10.64 -8.96
N HIS A 75 -26.77 10.21 -10.23
CA HIS A 75 -27.99 9.94 -10.99
C HIS A 75 -28.53 8.51 -10.81
N LEU A 76 -27.78 7.60 -10.16
CA LEU A 76 -28.22 6.23 -9.92
C LEU A 76 -29.04 6.11 -8.63
N SER A 77 -29.95 5.15 -8.60
CA SER A 77 -30.69 4.80 -7.37
C SER A 77 -29.74 4.28 -6.29
N ALA A 78 -30.10 4.50 -5.01
CA ALA A 78 -29.25 4.14 -3.87
C ALA A 78 -28.79 2.66 -3.87
N ARG A 79 -29.65 1.74 -4.34
CA ARG A 79 -29.31 0.31 -4.46
C ARG A 79 -28.29 0.04 -5.57
N LEU A 80 -28.45 0.67 -6.73
CA LEU A 80 -27.54 0.46 -7.86
C LEU A 80 -26.17 1.07 -7.56
N ARG A 81 -26.13 2.24 -6.91
CA ARG A 81 -24.90 2.85 -6.37
C ARG A 81 -24.20 1.90 -5.39
N ALA A 82 -24.91 1.36 -4.42
CA ALA A 82 -24.35 0.42 -3.45
C ALA A 82 -23.84 -0.88 -4.12
N GLY A 83 -24.56 -1.41 -5.11
CA GLY A 83 -24.12 -2.58 -5.89
C GLY A 83 -22.85 -2.32 -6.70
N LEU A 84 -22.74 -1.17 -7.36
CA LEU A 84 -21.52 -0.77 -8.09
C LEU A 84 -20.33 -0.58 -7.16
N MET A 85 -20.53 0.05 -5.99
CA MET A 85 -19.47 0.20 -4.97
C MET A 85 -19.03 -1.15 -4.40
N ALA A 86 -19.98 -2.08 -4.18
CA ALA A 86 -19.65 -3.43 -3.76
C ALA A 86 -18.81 -4.16 -4.81
N LEU A 87 -19.20 -4.08 -6.09
CA LEU A 87 -18.47 -4.69 -7.20
C LEU A 87 -17.05 -4.11 -7.33
N TRP A 88 -16.91 -2.78 -7.23
CA TRP A 88 -15.61 -2.10 -7.26
C TRP A 88 -14.68 -2.60 -6.16
N ASN A 89 -15.18 -2.67 -4.93
CA ASN A 89 -14.43 -3.21 -3.81
C ASN A 89 -14.07 -4.69 -4.02
N LEU A 90 -14.96 -5.49 -4.63
CA LEU A 90 -14.68 -6.89 -4.97
C LEU A 90 -13.56 -7.04 -6.00
N CYS A 91 -13.52 -6.17 -7.01
CA CYS A 91 -12.40 -6.06 -7.94
C CYS A 91 -11.10 -5.69 -7.21
N GLY A 92 -11.17 -4.77 -6.24
CA GLY A 92 -10.05 -4.42 -5.37
C GLY A 92 -9.53 -5.60 -4.56
N VAL A 93 -10.43 -6.41 -3.98
CA VAL A 93 -10.08 -7.65 -3.26
C VAL A 93 -9.36 -8.63 -4.20
N PHE A 94 -9.93 -8.87 -5.38
CA PHE A 94 -9.35 -9.79 -6.34
C PHE A 94 -7.96 -9.34 -6.78
N PHE A 95 -7.82 -8.08 -7.17
CA PHE A 95 -6.55 -7.52 -7.63
C PHE A 95 -5.48 -7.54 -6.53
N MET A 96 -5.78 -7.00 -5.34
CA MET A 96 -4.82 -6.99 -4.23
C MET A 96 -4.52 -8.39 -3.72
N GLY A 97 -5.49 -9.32 -3.80
CA GLY A 97 -5.29 -10.72 -3.48
C GLY A 97 -4.29 -11.40 -4.43
N MET A 98 -4.43 -11.17 -5.74
CA MET A 98 -3.47 -11.65 -6.74
C MET A 98 -2.08 -11.06 -6.51
N VAL A 99 -1.98 -9.75 -6.24
CA VAL A 99 -0.70 -9.11 -5.94
C VAL A 99 -0.06 -9.72 -4.69
N THR A 100 -0.84 -9.93 -3.62
CA THR A 100 -0.34 -10.53 -2.38
C THR A 100 0.15 -11.96 -2.62
N TRP A 101 -0.60 -12.75 -3.39
CA TRP A 101 -0.21 -14.12 -3.73
C TRP A 101 1.08 -14.17 -4.55
N TYR A 102 1.13 -13.41 -5.66
CA TYR A 102 2.30 -13.38 -6.54
C TYR A 102 3.54 -12.86 -5.80
N ALA A 103 3.39 -11.79 -5.01
CA ALA A 103 4.46 -11.27 -4.20
C ALA A 103 4.90 -12.27 -3.10
N GLY A 104 3.98 -13.07 -2.56
CA GLY A 104 4.32 -14.10 -1.58
C GLY A 104 5.18 -15.21 -2.19
N VAL A 105 4.84 -15.65 -3.40
CA VAL A 105 5.65 -16.60 -4.17
C VAL A 105 7.01 -16.00 -4.52
N ALA A 106 7.06 -14.75 -4.98
CA ALA A 106 8.31 -14.06 -5.30
C ALA A 106 9.19 -13.86 -4.06
N ALA A 107 8.62 -13.50 -2.92
CA ALA A 107 9.33 -13.35 -1.65
C ALA A 107 9.94 -14.69 -1.18
N TRP A 108 9.18 -15.79 -1.34
CA TRP A 108 9.67 -17.12 -1.02
C TRP A 108 10.85 -17.52 -1.90
N GLN A 109 10.76 -17.28 -3.20
CA GLN A 109 11.85 -17.54 -4.14
C GLN A 109 13.09 -16.69 -3.82
N ALA A 110 12.91 -15.39 -3.55
CA ALA A 110 13.99 -14.49 -3.18
C ALA A 110 14.69 -14.94 -1.89
N GLN A 111 13.93 -15.42 -0.91
CA GLN A 111 14.49 -15.97 0.32
C GLN A 111 15.24 -17.29 0.08
N ALA A 112 14.71 -18.19 -0.75
CA ALA A 112 15.35 -19.46 -1.09
C ALA A 112 16.66 -19.27 -1.87
N ASN A 113 16.73 -18.24 -2.72
CA ASN A 113 17.91 -17.90 -3.49
C ASN A 113 18.95 -17.10 -2.69
N GLY A 114 18.57 -16.56 -1.53
CA GLY A 114 19.44 -15.69 -0.74
C GLY A 114 19.68 -14.34 -1.40
N ASP A 115 18.69 -13.81 -2.12
CA ASP A 115 18.82 -12.54 -2.85
C ASP A 115 19.12 -11.39 -1.89
N THR A 116 20.10 -10.58 -2.25
CA THR A 116 20.54 -9.42 -1.46
C THR A 116 20.59 -8.16 -2.31
N SER A 117 20.52 -7.00 -1.66
CA SER A 117 20.60 -5.70 -2.33
C SER A 117 21.98 -5.48 -2.95
N ASN A 118 22.04 -4.74 -4.06
CA ASN A 118 23.24 -4.64 -4.90
C ASN A 118 24.45 -4.02 -4.21
N THR A 119 24.23 -3.14 -3.23
CA THR A 119 25.30 -2.30 -2.68
C THR A 119 25.72 -2.75 -1.29
N ILE A 120 24.77 -2.85 -0.35
CA ILE A 120 25.02 -3.15 1.06
C ILE A 120 24.56 -4.56 1.46
N ALA A 121 24.19 -5.38 0.47
CA ALA A 121 23.79 -6.77 0.65
C ALA A 121 22.68 -6.98 1.70
N ILE A 122 21.70 -6.06 1.76
CA ILE A 122 20.51 -6.24 2.60
C ILE A 122 19.72 -7.43 2.08
N PRO A 123 19.33 -8.41 2.92
CA PRO A 123 18.47 -9.50 2.49
C PRO A 123 17.15 -8.98 1.92
N MET A 124 16.79 -9.42 0.71
CA MET A 124 15.60 -8.92 0.01
C MET A 124 14.29 -9.19 0.78
N THR A 125 14.29 -10.15 1.71
CA THR A 125 13.18 -10.45 2.64
C THR A 125 12.65 -9.20 3.36
N TRP A 126 13.53 -8.23 3.69
CA TRP A 126 13.13 -6.99 4.34
C TRP A 126 12.28 -6.07 3.44
N TYR A 127 12.46 -6.14 2.13
CA TYR A 127 11.67 -5.38 1.14
C TYR A 127 10.28 -6.00 0.96
N TRP A 128 10.20 -7.33 0.97
CA TRP A 128 8.95 -8.06 0.78
C TRP A 128 8.00 -7.95 1.99
N GLY A 129 8.52 -7.80 3.20
CA GLY A 129 7.70 -7.71 4.42
C GLY A 129 6.64 -6.58 4.38
N PRO A 130 7.05 -5.30 4.21
CA PRO A 130 6.12 -4.18 4.10
C PRO A 130 5.13 -4.32 2.93
N LEU A 131 5.60 -4.88 1.81
CA LEU A 131 4.76 -5.13 0.63
C LEU A 131 3.65 -6.13 0.94
N LEU A 132 3.98 -7.31 1.46
CA LEU A 132 3.00 -8.34 1.79
C LEU A 132 2.03 -7.88 2.87
N PHE A 133 2.53 -7.15 3.87
CA PHE A 133 1.69 -6.57 4.91
C PHE A 133 0.70 -5.54 4.34
N GLY A 134 1.19 -4.60 3.52
CA GLY A 134 0.36 -3.57 2.89
C GLY A 134 -0.69 -4.13 1.94
N CYS A 135 -0.30 -5.03 1.05
CA CYS A 135 -1.22 -5.67 0.12
C CYS A 135 -2.26 -6.55 0.86
N GLY A 136 -1.82 -7.36 1.82
CA GLY A 136 -2.71 -8.19 2.62
C GLY A 136 -3.72 -7.39 3.44
N LEU A 137 -3.28 -6.29 4.07
CA LEU A 137 -4.18 -5.40 4.79
C LEU A 137 -5.17 -4.72 3.85
N SER A 138 -4.76 -4.36 2.63
CA SER A 138 -5.65 -3.79 1.60
C SER A 138 -6.73 -4.77 1.17
N VAL A 139 -6.43 -6.07 1.04
CA VAL A 139 -7.42 -7.12 0.77
C VAL A 139 -8.47 -7.14 1.87
N VAL A 140 -8.05 -7.14 3.14
CA VAL A 140 -8.97 -7.14 4.29
C VAL A 140 -9.85 -5.90 4.29
N VAL A 141 -9.28 -4.72 4.02
CA VAL A 141 -10.04 -3.47 3.93
C VAL A 141 -11.11 -3.55 2.83
N CYS A 142 -10.73 -3.91 1.60
CA CYS A 142 -11.67 -4.00 0.47
C CYS A 142 -12.76 -5.05 0.72
N LEU A 143 -12.46 -6.17 1.38
CA LEU A 143 -13.45 -7.18 1.77
C LEU A 143 -14.48 -6.62 2.76
N LEU A 144 -14.04 -5.85 3.75
CA LEU A 144 -14.96 -5.27 4.73
C LEU A 144 -15.84 -4.19 4.11
N LEU A 145 -15.29 -3.38 3.19
CA LEU A 145 -16.07 -2.39 2.44
C LEU A 145 -17.10 -3.08 1.55
N SER A 146 -16.71 -4.10 0.77
CA SER A 146 -17.64 -4.80 -0.12
C SER A 146 -18.82 -5.41 0.63
N VAL A 147 -18.58 -6.06 1.78
CA VAL A 147 -19.62 -6.59 2.65
C VAL A 147 -20.54 -5.48 3.18
N SER A 148 -19.97 -4.34 3.58
CA SER A 148 -20.75 -3.19 4.07
C SER A 148 -21.70 -2.63 3.02
N TYR A 149 -21.23 -2.50 1.77
CA TYR A 149 -22.06 -2.05 0.65
C TYR A 149 -23.13 -3.06 0.25
N LEU A 150 -22.81 -4.36 0.25
CA LEU A 150 -23.79 -5.41 -0.01
C LEU A 150 -24.92 -5.38 1.04
N MET A 151 -24.60 -5.24 2.32
CA MET A 151 -25.61 -5.10 3.38
C MET A 151 -26.50 -3.86 3.17
N CYS A 152 -25.94 -2.76 2.68
CA CYS A 152 -26.69 -1.54 2.39
C CYS A 152 -27.62 -1.72 1.18
N ALA A 153 -27.17 -2.41 0.13
CA ALA A 153 -27.96 -2.74 -1.05
C ALA A 153 -29.14 -3.68 -0.72
N CYS A 154 -28.96 -4.60 0.23
CA CYS A 154 -29.99 -5.56 0.66
C CYS A 154 -31.04 -4.99 1.61
N LYS A 155 -30.83 -3.81 2.23
CA LYS A 155 -31.87 -3.21 3.08
C LYS A 155 -33.06 -2.73 2.23
N PRO A 156 -34.30 -3.13 2.55
CA PRO A 156 -35.48 -2.62 1.87
C PRO A 156 -35.60 -1.11 2.13
N ALA A 157 -35.87 -0.34 1.08
CA ALA A 157 -36.22 1.07 1.22
C ALA A 157 -37.60 1.10 1.89
N ALA A 158 -37.63 1.55 3.15
CA ALA A 158 -38.87 1.83 3.87
C ALA A 158 -39.49 3.13 3.34
#